data_AF-A0A379LIK9-F1
#
_entry.id   AF-A0A379LIK9-F1
#
_cell.length_a   1.000
_cell.length_b   1.000
_cell.length_c   1.000
_cell.angle_alpha   90.00
_cell.angle_beta   90.00
_cell.angle_gamma   90.00
#
_symmetry.space_group_name_H-M   'P 1'
#
loop_
_entity.id
_entity.type
_entity.pdbx_description
1 polymer ?
#
loop_
_entity_poly.entity_id
_entity_poly.type
_entity_poly.pdbx_seq_one_letter_code
_entity_poly.pdbx_strand_id
1 'polypeptide(L)'
;MPRQYPVMLYLDYLTNFAVAHNQDEYDKLVEQGYTTHDKVKTEPEPVNADNDDLLTAAYGEIEKLEDEVELLRQKLAVYESAKDTNQDGVVSYDEMKSSELQALLRQRGVEFKTRDNKDTLVKLAQDSE
;
A
#
# COMPACT_ATOMS: atom_id res chain seq x y z
N MET A 1 -34.76 6.87 -43.44
CA MET A 1 -34.23 7.91 -44.36
C MET A 1 -32.76 7.63 -44.57
N PRO A 2 -32.20 7.76 -45.79
CA PRO A 2 -30.75 7.67 -45.99
C PRO A 2 -30.07 8.81 -45.25
N ARG A 3 -28.96 8.51 -44.56
CA ARG A 3 -28.17 9.54 -43.87
C ARG A 3 -27.50 10.43 -44.92
N GLN A 4 -27.58 11.75 -44.73
CA GLN A 4 -26.80 12.70 -45.52
C GLN A 4 -25.41 12.80 -44.91
N TYR A 5 -24.40 12.54 -45.72
CA TYR A 5 -22.99 12.73 -45.37
C TYR A 5 -22.56 14.15 -45.74
N PRO A 6 -21.60 14.74 -44.99
CA PRO A 6 -20.86 14.14 -43.88
C PRO A 6 -21.62 14.11 -42.54
N VAL A 7 -21.29 13.14 -41.68
CA VAL A 7 -21.83 13.01 -40.31
C VAL A 7 -20.69 13.11 -39.30
N MET A 8 -20.81 14.02 -38.33
CA MET A 8 -19.87 14.12 -37.21
C MET A 8 -20.25 13.14 -36.10
N LEU A 9 -19.27 12.38 -35.64
CA LEU A 9 -19.40 11.40 -34.56
C LEU A 9 -18.40 11.72 -33.45
N TYR A 10 -18.71 11.28 -32.25
CA TYR A 10 -17.96 11.59 -31.04
C TYR A 10 -17.69 10.32 -30.24
N LEU A 11 -16.51 10.27 -29.66
CA LEU A 11 -16.08 9.27 -28.69
C LEU A 11 -15.95 9.99 -27.34
N ASP A 12 -16.66 9.50 -26.32
CA ASP A 12 -16.67 9.94 -24.92
C ASP A 12 -16.64 11.46 -24.63
N TYR A 13 -17.67 11.95 -23.93
CA TYR A 13 -17.77 13.34 -23.44
C TYR A 13 -17.50 14.43 -24.49
N LEU A 14 -17.81 14.17 -25.77
CA LEU A 14 -17.66 15.09 -26.89
C LEU A 14 -16.23 15.62 -27.12
N THR A 15 -15.22 14.98 -26.51
CA THR A 15 -13.82 15.45 -26.56
C THR A 15 -13.08 14.96 -27.80
N ASN A 16 -13.38 13.75 -28.26
CA ASN A 16 -12.80 13.19 -29.48
C ASN A 16 -13.89 13.12 -30.55
N PHE A 17 -13.65 13.72 -31.72
CA PHE A 17 -14.60 13.70 -32.83
C PHE A 17 -13.97 13.22 -34.14
N ALA A 18 -14.78 12.55 -34.94
CA ALA A 18 -14.43 12.10 -36.28
C ALA A 18 -15.58 12.43 -37.23
N VAL A 19 -15.26 12.63 -38.50
CA VAL A 19 -16.25 12.94 -39.54
C VAL A 19 -16.31 11.78 -40.52
N ALA A 20 -17.47 11.15 -40.64
CA ALA A 20 -17.74 10.15 -41.67
C ALA A 20 -18.23 10.85 -42.93
N HIS A 21 -17.58 10.62 -44.06
CA HIS A 21 -17.98 11.16 -45.37
C HIS A 21 -18.80 10.17 -46.21
N ASN A 22 -18.91 8.92 -45.77
CA ASN A 22 -19.70 7.87 -46.40
C ASN A 22 -20.15 6.81 -45.38
N GLN A 23 -20.96 5.84 -45.82
CA GLN A 23 -21.51 4.78 -44.98
C GLN A 23 -20.44 3.83 -44.42
N ASP A 24 -19.44 3.48 -45.22
CA ASP A 24 -18.36 2.59 -44.80
C ASP A 24 -17.50 3.21 -43.67
N GLU A 25 -17.23 4.51 -43.74
CA GLU A 25 -16.52 5.26 -42.69
C GLU A 25 -17.38 5.39 -41.43
N TYR A 26 -18.68 5.61 -41.59
CA TYR A 26 -19.61 5.67 -40.47
C TYR A 26 -19.64 4.35 -39.70
N ASP A 27 -19.75 3.21 -40.39
CA ASP A 27 -19.84 1.90 -39.75
C ASP A 27 -18.53 1.54 -39.02
N LYS A 28 -17.37 1.88 -39.60
CA LYS A 28 -16.06 1.75 -38.93
C LYS A 28 -15.95 2.59 -37.66
N LEU A 29 -16.39 3.85 -37.72
CA LEU A 29 -16.34 4.74 -36.56
C LEU A 29 -17.30 4.26 -35.45
N VAL A 30 -18.48 3.76 -35.81
CA VAL A 30 -19.40 3.15 -34.84
C VAL A 30 -18.82 1.89 -34.21
N GLU A 31 -18.15 1.02 -34.97
CA GLU A 31 -17.46 -0.16 -34.44
C GLU A 31 -16.33 0.22 -33.48
N GLN A 32 -15.67 1.36 -33.72
CA GLN A 32 -14.67 1.95 -32.84
C GLN A 32 -15.28 2.67 -31.61
N GLY A 33 -16.60 2.67 -31.47
CA GLY A 33 -17.30 3.25 -30.32
C GLY A 33 -17.75 4.71 -30.49
N TYR A 34 -17.57 5.32 -31.67
CA TYR A 34 -18.07 6.67 -31.93
C TYR A 34 -19.60 6.68 -32.09
N THR A 35 -20.24 7.71 -31.56
CA THR A 35 -21.70 7.88 -31.61
C THR A 35 -22.09 9.28 -32.07
N THR A 36 -23.34 9.49 -32.48
CA THR A 36 -23.83 10.85 -32.81
C THR A 36 -23.96 11.67 -31.53
N HIS A 37 -23.86 13.00 -31.63
CA HIS A 37 -23.94 13.93 -30.50
C HIS A 37 -25.10 13.61 -29.54
N ASP A 38 -26.28 13.31 -30.09
CA ASP A 38 -27.52 12.94 -29.40
C ASP A 38 -27.44 11.63 -28.57
N LYS A 39 -26.40 10.82 -28.78
CA LYS A 39 -26.18 9.53 -28.10
C LYS A 39 -24.96 9.53 -27.18
N VAL A 40 -24.19 10.61 -27.15
CA VAL A 40 -23.02 10.72 -26.29
C VAL A 40 -23.49 10.95 -24.86
N LYS A 41 -22.97 10.14 -23.93
CA LYS A 41 -23.17 10.37 -22.49
C LYS A 41 -22.59 11.75 -22.15
N THR A 42 -23.45 12.67 -21.75
CA THR A 42 -23.13 14.10 -21.59
C THR A 42 -22.56 14.44 -20.22
N GLU A 43 -22.64 13.52 -19.27
CA GLU A 43 -22.14 13.72 -17.91
C GLU A 43 -21.34 12.49 -17.49
N PRO A 44 -20.10 12.66 -17.00
CA PRO A 44 -19.49 11.60 -16.20
C PRO A 44 -20.43 11.36 -15.03
N GLU A 45 -20.81 10.10 -14.80
CA GLU A 45 -21.57 9.76 -13.60
C GLU A 45 -20.82 10.37 -12.40
N PRO A 46 -21.52 11.08 -11.50
CA PRO A 46 -20.88 11.66 -10.34
C PRO A 46 -20.15 10.54 -9.63
N VAL A 47 -18.83 10.67 -9.51
CA VAL A 47 -18.02 9.73 -8.74
C VAL A 47 -18.62 9.75 -7.34
N ASN A 48 -19.23 8.64 -6.94
CA ASN A 48 -20.05 8.55 -5.73
C ASN A 48 -19.27 9.09 -4.53
N ALA A 49 -19.87 9.99 -3.76
CA ALA A 49 -19.29 10.56 -2.54
C ALA A 49 -18.84 9.48 -1.52
N ASP A 50 -19.41 8.28 -1.61
CA ASP A 50 -19.00 7.10 -0.83
C ASP A 50 -17.54 6.67 -1.09
N ASN A 51 -16.98 7.00 -2.26
CA ASN A 51 -15.59 6.67 -2.60
C ASN A 51 -14.59 7.55 -1.84
N ASP A 52 -14.92 8.80 -1.53
CA ASP A 52 -13.98 9.69 -0.82
C ASP A 52 -13.82 9.26 0.64
N ASP A 53 -14.91 8.78 1.27
CA ASP A 53 -14.87 8.22 2.62
C ASP A 53 -14.12 6.88 2.66
N LEU A 54 -14.33 6.01 1.66
CA LEU A 54 -13.59 4.76 1.52
C LEU A 54 -12.10 5.00 1.23
N LEU A 55 -11.78 6.00 0.42
CA LEU A 55 -10.41 6.37 0.10
C LEU A 55 -9.70 6.96 1.32
N THR A 56 -10.38 7.83 2.08
CA THR A 56 -9.87 8.38 3.34
C THR A 56 -9.63 7.29 4.38
N ALA A 57 -10.56 6.34 4.51
CA ALA A 57 -10.40 5.19 5.40
C ALA A 57 -9.22 4.30 4.98
N ALA A 58 -9.06 4.03 3.69
CA ALA A 58 -7.95 3.25 3.14
C ALA A 58 -6.59 3.93 3.39
N TYR A 59 -6.48 5.25 3.18
CA TYR A 59 -5.25 5.98 3.49
C TYR A 59 -4.89 5.94 4.98
N GLY A 60 -5.89 6.08 5.87
CA GLY A 60 -5.65 5.97 7.31
C GLY A 60 -5.25 4.56 7.76
N GLU A 61 -5.70 3.51 7.06
CA GLU A 61 -5.27 2.14 7.33
C GLU A 61 -3.85 1.86 6.83
N ILE A 62 -3.49 2.41 5.66
CA ILE A 62 -2.12 2.35 5.13
C ILE A 62 -1.14 3.01 6.10
N GLU A 63 -1.44 4.21 6.60
CA GLU A 63 -0.55 4.93 7.55
C GLU A 63 -0.30 4.11 8.82
N LYS A 64 -1.34 3.46 9.37
CA LYS A 64 -1.19 2.57 10.54
C LYS A 64 -0.34 1.34 10.24
N LEU A 65 -0.52 0.74 9.07
CA LEU A 65 0.27 -0.42 8.65
C LEU A 65 1.73 -0.04 8.39
N GLU A 66 1.99 1.14 7.84
CA GLU A 66 3.34 1.67 7.66
C GLU A 66 4.05 1.89 9.00
N ASP A 67 3.35 2.47 9.98
CA ASP A 67 3.85 2.62 11.35
C ASP A 67 4.15 1.27 12.02
N GLU A 68 3.28 0.27 11.84
CA GLU A 68 3.49 -1.07 12.39
C GLU A 68 4.68 -1.78 11.71
N VAL A 69 4.82 -1.65 10.39
CA VAL A 69 5.97 -2.16 9.64
C VAL A 69 7.27 -1.51 10.12
N GLU A 70 7.27 -0.21 10.35
CA GLU A 70 8.45 0.50 10.86
C GLU A 70 8.80 0.06 12.29
N LEU A 71 7.81 -0.10 13.17
CA LEU A 71 8.02 -0.65 14.51
C LEU A 71 8.57 -2.07 14.46
N LEU A 72 8.03 -2.91 13.58
CA LEU A 72 8.51 -4.29 13.39
C LEU A 72 9.94 -4.30 12.84
N ARG A 73 10.28 -3.43 11.88
CA ARG A 73 11.66 -3.28 11.38
C ARG A 73 12.62 -2.84 12.47
N GLN A 74 12.22 -1.90 13.33
CA GLN A 74 13.04 -1.47 14.46
C GLN A 74 13.24 -2.61 15.48
N LYS A 75 12.20 -3.40 15.77
CA LYS A 75 12.31 -4.62 16.58
C LYS A 75 13.27 -5.62 15.93
N LEU A 76 13.13 -5.85 14.64
CA LEU A 76 13.96 -6.79 13.87
C LEU A 76 15.42 -6.35 13.83
N ALA A 77 15.69 -5.06 13.66
CA ALA A 77 17.05 -4.50 13.72
C ALA A 77 17.70 -4.68 15.11
N VAL A 78 16.91 -4.59 16.19
CA VAL A 78 17.41 -4.91 17.54
C VAL A 78 17.75 -6.41 17.63
N TYR A 79 16.89 -7.29 17.14
CA TYR A 79 17.17 -8.73 17.09
C TYR A 79 18.38 -9.08 16.20
N GLU A 80 18.52 -8.49 15.02
CA GLU A 80 19.66 -8.70 14.11
C GLU A 80 20.96 -8.14 14.67
N SER A 81 20.90 -7.01 15.39
CA SER A 81 22.06 -6.47 16.12
C SER A 81 22.46 -7.38 17.29
N ALA A 82 21.51 -8.13 17.82
CA ALA A 82 21.69 -9.13 18.86
C ALA A 82 22.06 -10.48 18.22
N LYS A 83 23.24 -10.47 17.58
CA LYS A 83 23.89 -11.53 16.81
C LYS A 83 23.36 -12.97 17.00
N ASP A 84 22.88 -13.52 15.88
CA ASP A 84 23.09 -14.92 15.48
C ASP A 84 24.57 -15.07 15.06
N THR A 85 25.47 -15.34 16.02
CA THR A 85 26.92 -15.41 15.74
C THR A 85 27.32 -16.72 15.07
N ASN A 86 26.41 -17.71 15.06
CA ASN A 86 26.60 -19.08 14.62
C ASN A 86 25.79 -19.46 13.36
N GLN A 87 25.03 -18.53 12.78
CA GLN A 87 24.18 -18.70 11.59
C GLN A 87 23.14 -19.81 11.72
N ASP A 88 22.63 -20.07 12.93
CA ASP A 88 21.59 -21.08 13.17
C ASP A 88 20.16 -20.51 13.14
N GLY A 89 20.03 -19.19 12.95
CA GLY A 89 18.75 -18.49 12.95
C GLY A 89 18.16 -18.29 14.36
N VAL A 90 18.92 -18.55 15.42
CA VAL A 90 18.49 -18.44 16.82
C VAL A 90 19.28 -17.32 17.50
N VAL A 91 18.54 -16.34 18.03
CA VAL A 91 19.12 -15.25 18.80
C VAL A 91 19.58 -15.80 20.16
N SER A 92 20.89 -15.97 20.34
CA SER A 92 21.46 -16.44 21.59
C SER A 92 21.68 -15.28 22.57
N TYR A 93 20.84 -15.21 23.61
CA TYR A 93 21.03 -14.25 24.71
C TYR A 93 22.42 -14.36 25.37
N ASP A 94 23.01 -15.55 25.36
CA ASP A 94 24.35 -15.81 25.88
C ASP A 94 25.46 -15.13 25.06
N GLU A 95 25.21 -14.83 23.79
CA GLU A 95 26.17 -14.17 22.91
C GLU A 95 26.07 -12.63 22.98
N MET A 96 24.94 -12.11 23.47
CA MET A 96 24.73 -10.67 23.66
C MET A 96 25.64 -10.07 24.73
N LYS A 97 26.01 -8.80 24.59
CA LYS A 97 26.67 -8.02 25.64
C LYS A 97 25.65 -7.62 26.71
N SER A 98 26.11 -7.40 27.94
CA SER A 98 25.23 -6.90 29.02
C SER A 98 24.48 -5.62 28.63
N SER A 99 25.09 -4.72 27.86
CA SER A 99 24.42 -3.51 27.37
C SER A 99 23.28 -3.79 26.39
N GLU A 100 23.42 -4.82 25.57
CA GLU A 100 22.41 -5.23 24.57
C GLU A 100 21.24 -5.91 25.29
N LEU A 101 21.51 -6.80 26.25
CA LEU A 101 20.49 -7.42 27.11
C LEU A 101 19.70 -6.37 27.90
N GLN A 102 20.38 -5.35 28.46
CA GLN A 102 19.71 -4.25 29.16
C GLN A 102 18.82 -3.43 28.23
N ALA A 103 19.24 -3.17 26.99
CA ALA A 103 18.43 -2.46 26.01
C ALA A 103 17.17 -3.27 25.64
N LEU A 104 17.33 -4.57 25.43
CA LEU A 104 16.24 -5.50 25.13
C LEU A 104 15.24 -5.59 26.29
N LEU A 105 15.71 -5.71 27.53
CA LEU A 105 14.85 -5.72 28.72
C LEU A 105 14.08 -4.40 28.89
N ARG A 106 14.72 -3.24 28.61
CA ARG A 106 14.00 -1.95 28.57
C ARG A 106 12.91 -1.92 27.52
N GLN A 107 13.19 -2.43 26.32
CA GLN A 107 12.22 -2.49 25.23
C GLN A 107 11.03 -3.38 25.59
N ARG A 108 11.27 -4.47 26.32
CA ARG A 108 10.23 -5.39 26.81
C ARG A 108 9.54 -4.92 28.10
N GLY A 109 9.98 -3.83 28.71
CA GLY A 109 9.44 -3.33 29.98
C GLY A 109 9.75 -4.21 31.19
N VAL A 110 10.81 -5.03 31.11
CA VAL A 110 11.24 -5.91 32.21
C VAL A 110 12.18 -5.14 33.13
N GLU A 111 11.91 -5.16 34.44
CA GLU A 111 12.78 -4.53 35.43
C GLU A 111 14.10 -5.29 35.58
N PHE A 112 15.21 -4.56 35.56
CA PHE A 112 16.55 -5.07 35.88
C PHE A 112 17.36 -3.98 36.59
N LYS A 113 18.43 -4.38 37.28
CA LYS A 113 19.37 -3.44 37.88
C LYS A 113 20.56 -3.26 36.96
N THR A 114 21.07 -2.04 36.85
CA THR A 114 22.23 -1.72 35.99
C THR A 114 23.50 -2.51 36.35
N ARG A 115 23.57 -3.03 37.59
CA ARG A 115 24.68 -3.84 38.12
C ARG A 115 24.42 -5.35 38.07
N ASP A 116 23.28 -5.79 37.52
CA ASP A 116 23.01 -7.21 37.37
C ASP A 116 24.07 -7.83 36.45
N ASN A 117 24.53 -9.03 36.83
CA ASN A 117 25.52 -9.76 36.04
C ASN A 117 24.87 -10.28 34.74
N LYS A 118 25.72 -10.65 33.78
CA LYS A 118 25.27 -11.10 32.47
C LYS A 118 24.27 -12.26 32.57
N ASP A 119 24.56 -13.27 33.39
CA ASP A 119 23.71 -14.45 33.56
C ASP A 119 22.30 -14.10 34.08
N THR A 120 22.19 -13.11 34.96
CA THR A 120 20.88 -12.62 35.44
C THR A 120 20.12 -11.93 34.32
N LEU A 121 20.79 -11.09 33.52
CA LEU A 121 20.19 -10.41 32.39
C LEU A 121 19.74 -11.39 31.29
N VAL A 122 20.51 -12.46 31.04
CA VAL A 122 20.14 -13.55 30.13
C VAL A 122 18.88 -14.25 30.60
N LYS A 123 18.82 -14.64 31.88
CA LYS A 123 17.62 -15.28 32.44
C LYS A 123 16.39 -14.40 32.34
N LEU A 124 16.50 -13.13 32.71
CA LEU A 124 15.40 -12.17 32.59
C LEU A 124 14.95 -12.03 31.13
N ALA A 125 15.87 -12.09 30.17
CA ALA A 125 15.53 -12.02 28.76
C ALA A 125 14.80 -13.28 28.30
N GLN A 126 15.25 -14.47 28.70
CA GLN A 126 14.59 -15.74 28.42
C GLN A 126 13.20 -15.86 29.07
N ASP A 127 13.07 -15.45 30.33
CA ASP A 127 11.80 -15.49 31.09
C ASP A 127 10.76 -14.48 30.56
N SER A 128 11.16 -13.56 29.68
CA SER A 128 10.30 -12.51 29.10
C SER A 128 9.88 -12.76 27.66
N GLU A 129 10.29 -13.88 27.05
CA GLU A 129 9.68 -14.41 25.82
C GLU A 129 8.31 -15.03 26.10
#